data_AF-A0A1Y2NNM4-F1
#
_entry.id   AF-A0A1Y2NNM4-F1
#
_cell.length_a   1.000
_cell.length_b   1.000
_cell.length_c   1.000
_cell.angle_alpha   90.00
_cell.angle_beta   90.00
_cell.angle_gamma   90.00
#
_symmetry.space_group_name_H-M   'P 1'
#
loop_
_entity.id
_entity.type
_entity.pdbx_description
1 polymer ?
#
loop_
_entity_poly.entity_id
_entity_poly.type
_entity_poly.pdbx_seq_one_letter_code
_entity_poly.pdbx_strand_id
1 'polypeptide(L)'
;MTTIPHPAVPPLDDDLADRIADLRGIHRGIDLILDGARHLALSELTLDQTQTLLSTIAGNGGVDVLDVLAQLVRRLTDPAQNPSLRALDPDVQKAVQRLGERHAYETAAYTPRDCPPEAAALIDGLPPATHAAITPTQEHTS
;
A
#
# COMPACT_ATOMS: atom_id res chain seq x y z
N MET A 1 -33.30 -24.97 5.58
CA MET A 1 -32.07 -24.34 5.07
C MET A 1 -32.38 -22.86 4.90
N THR A 2 -31.88 -22.02 5.81
CA THR A 2 -32.07 -20.57 5.74
C THR A 2 -30.86 -20.01 5.00
N THR A 3 -31.04 -19.59 3.74
CA THR A 3 -30.04 -18.80 3.03
C THR A 3 -29.93 -17.45 3.73
N ILE A 4 -28.84 -17.21 4.44
CA ILE A 4 -28.52 -15.89 4.96
C ILE A 4 -28.22 -15.01 3.73
N PRO A 5 -28.96 -13.91 3.50
CA PRO A 5 -28.66 -13.02 2.39
C PRO A 5 -27.26 -12.44 2.57
N HIS A 6 -26.43 -12.53 1.52
CA HIS A 6 -25.13 -11.86 1.52
C HIS A 6 -25.38 -10.35 1.51
N PRO A 7 -24.79 -9.58 2.45
CA PRO A 7 -24.97 -8.13 2.45
C PRO A 7 -24.39 -7.56 1.14
N ALA A 8 -25.18 -6.76 0.44
CA ALA A 8 -24.75 -6.13 -0.81
C ALA A 8 -23.59 -5.15 -0.54
N VAL A 9 -22.63 -5.08 -1.47
CA VAL A 9 -21.51 -4.15 -1.39
C VAL A 9 -22.02 -2.71 -1.57
N PRO A 10 -21.73 -1.78 -0.64
CA PRO A 10 -22.15 -0.39 -0.76
C PRO A 10 -21.41 0.33 -1.91
N PRO A 11 -21.96 1.44 -2.44
CA PRO A 11 -21.22 2.28 -3.37
C PRO A 11 -19.96 2.86 -2.72
N LEU A 12 -19.00 3.30 -3.54
CA LEU A 12 -17.83 4.04 -3.05
C LEU A 12 -18.26 5.32 -2.33
N ASP A 13 -17.51 5.69 -1.29
CA ASP A 13 -17.60 7.03 -0.72
C ASP A 13 -17.04 8.11 -1.66
N ASP A 14 -17.43 9.35 -1.42
CA ASP A 14 -17.08 10.50 -2.27
C ASP A 14 -15.56 10.75 -2.27
N ASP A 15 -14.87 10.52 -1.14
CA ASP A 15 -13.42 10.75 -1.01
C ASP A 15 -12.60 9.84 -1.93
N LEU A 16 -12.91 8.54 -1.97
CA LEU A 16 -12.24 7.59 -2.85
C LEU A 16 -12.68 7.78 -4.31
N ALA A 17 -13.96 8.05 -4.55
CA ALA A 17 -14.50 8.28 -5.88
C ALA A 17 -13.86 9.51 -6.56
N ASP A 18 -13.74 10.63 -5.85
CA ASP A 18 -13.17 11.88 -6.36
C ASP A 18 -11.68 11.73 -6.68
N ARG A 19 -10.90 11.09 -5.79
CA ARG A 19 -9.47 10.82 -6.04
C ARG A 19 -9.25 9.93 -7.26
N ILE A 20 -10.12 8.94 -7.48
CA ILE A 20 -10.08 8.12 -8.70
C ILE A 20 -10.38 8.98 -9.93
N ALA A 21 -11.38 9.86 -9.85
CA ALA A 21 -11.75 10.73 -10.96
C ALA A 21 -10.62 11.70 -11.34
N ASP A 22 -9.97 12.31 -10.35
CA ASP A 22 -8.90 13.29 -10.54
C ASP A 22 -7.65 12.72 -11.24
N LEU A 23 -7.38 11.43 -11.03
CA LEU A 23 -6.20 10.75 -11.57
C LEU A 23 -6.44 10.09 -12.93
N ARG A 24 -7.69 9.98 -13.39
CA ARG A 24 -8.02 9.32 -14.65
C ARG A 24 -7.51 10.10 -15.87
N GLY A 25 -7.04 9.36 -16.87
CA GLY A 25 -6.60 9.90 -18.15
C GLY A 25 -5.16 10.45 -18.16
N ILE A 26 -4.46 10.44 -17.03
CA ILE A 26 -3.04 10.85 -16.94
C ILE A 26 -2.14 9.87 -17.73
N HIS A 27 -2.36 8.56 -17.53
CA HIS A 27 -1.60 7.50 -18.21
C HIS A 27 -2.37 6.18 -18.11
N ARG A 28 -2.35 5.34 -19.16
CA ARG A 28 -3.10 4.07 -19.17
C ARG A 28 -2.76 3.15 -18.00
N GLY A 29 -1.50 3.15 -17.57
CA GLY A 29 -1.06 2.38 -16.40
C GLY A 29 -1.71 2.84 -15.09
N ILE A 30 -1.93 4.15 -14.92
CA ILE A 30 -2.63 4.71 -13.76
C ILE A 30 -4.11 4.32 -13.83
N ASP A 31 -4.75 4.42 -15.00
CA ASP A 31 -6.14 4.00 -15.16
C ASP A 31 -6.36 2.53 -14.77
N LEU A 32 -5.41 1.64 -15.11
CA LEU A 32 -5.48 0.23 -14.73
C LEU A 32 -5.36 0.02 -13.21
N ILE A 33 -4.52 0.79 -12.52
CA ILE A 33 -4.40 0.75 -11.06
C ILE A 33 -5.72 1.22 -10.43
N LEU A 34 -6.30 2.31 -10.94
CA LEU A 34 -7.57 2.86 -10.45
C LEU A 34 -8.74 1.91 -10.71
N ASP A 35 -8.80 1.29 -11.89
CA ASP A 35 -9.79 0.27 -12.24
C ASP A 35 -9.65 -0.94 -11.31
N GLY A 36 -8.42 -1.37 -11.01
CA GLY A 36 -8.13 -2.43 -10.05
C GLY A 36 -8.58 -2.07 -8.63
N ALA A 37 -8.26 -0.88 -8.15
CA ALA A 37 -8.69 -0.39 -6.83
C ALA A 37 -10.22 -0.34 -6.71
N ARG A 38 -10.90 0.17 -7.75
CA ARG A 38 -12.37 0.17 -7.83
C ARG A 38 -12.94 -1.24 -7.85
N HIS A 39 -12.31 -2.16 -8.59
CA HIS A 39 -12.75 -3.55 -8.62
C HIS A 39 -12.64 -4.22 -7.25
N LEU A 40 -11.52 -4.03 -6.54
CA LEU A 40 -11.34 -4.56 -5.19
C LEU A 40 -12.38 -4.01 -4.21
N ALA A 41 -12.65 -2.70 -4.28
CA ALA A 41 -13.60 -2.03 -3.38
C ALA A 41 -15.07 -2.43 -3.62
N LEU A 42 -15.43 -2.80 -4.85
CA LEU A 42 -16.80 -3.15 -5.23
C LEU A 42 -17.03 -4.67 -5.38
N SER A 43 -16.03 -5.49 -5.06
CA SER A 43 -16.15 -6.94 -5.13
C SER A 43 -16.85 -7.51 -3.90
N GLU A 44 -17.76 -8.46 -4.12
CA GLU A 44 -18.29 -9.31 -3.05
C GLU A 44 -17.20 -10.30 -2.62
N LEU A 45 -16.50 -10.00 -1.52
CA LEU A 45 -15.44 -10.84 -0.97
C LEU A 45 -15.97 -11.70 0.18
N THR A 46 -15.53 -12.96 0.24
CA THR A 46 -15.67 -13.77 1.46
C THR A 46 -14.75 -13.25 2.56
N LEU A 47 -14.95 -13.72 3.80
CA LEU A 47 -14.05 -13.39 4.93
C LEU A 47 -12.60 -13.79 4.65
N ASP A 48 -12.38 -15.01 4.18
CA ASP A 48 -11.06 -15.56 3.82
C ASP A 48 -10.38 -14.75 2.69
N GLN A 49 -11.16 -14.34 1.68
CA GLN A 49 -10.66 -13.47 0.61
C GLN A 49 -10.30 -12.08 1.12
N THR A 50 -11.10 -11.52 2.03
CA THR A 50 -10.87 -10.20 2.63
C THR A 50 -9.57 -10.21 3.45
N GLN A 51 -9.38 -11.23 4.28
CA GLN A 51 -8.16 -11.44 5.07
C GLN A 51 -6.92 -11.59 4.16
N THR A 52 -7.01 -12.45 3.15
CA THR A 52 -5.94 -12.67 2.18
C THR A 52 -5.58 -11.36 1.47
N LEU A 53 -6.58 -10.59 1.04
CA LEU A 53 -6.37 -9.32 0.36
C LEU A 53 -5.71 -8.29 1.28
N LEU A 54 -6.20 -8.13 2.52
CA LEU A 54 -5.61 -7.23 3.51
C LEU A 54 -4.16 -7.59 3.83
N SER A 55 -3.86 -8.88 4.02
CA SER A 55 -2.51 -9.38 4.26
C SER A 55 -1.59 -9.15 3.07
N THR A 56 -2.10 -9.34 1.85
CA THR A 56 -1.36 -9.12 0.59
C THR A 56 -1.04 -7.65 0.39
N ILE A 57 -2.03 -6.76 0.61
CA ILE A 57 -1.84 -5.31 0.50
C ILE A 57 -0.88 -4.78 1.57
N ALA A 58 -0.87 -5.38 2.76
CA ALA A 58 0.02 -5.02 3.85
C ALA A 58 1.45 -5.57 3.73
N GLY A 59 1.69 -6.50 2.79
CA GLY A 59 3.03 -7.06 2.59
C GLY A 59 3.43 -8.09 3.60
N ASN A 60 2.46 -8.83 4.16
CA ASN A 60 2.75 -9.98 4.99
C ASN A 60 3.50 -11.04 4.14
N GLY A 61 4.84 -11.04 4.19
CA GLY A 61 5.71 -11.80 3.30
C GLY A 61 6.81 -11.01 2.57
N GLY A 62 6.90 -9.68 2.78
CA GLY A 62 8.05 -8.87 2.39
C GLY A 62 7.96 -8.18 1.01
N VAL A 63 6.84 -8.29 0.31
CA VAL A 63 6.54 -7.51 -0.90
C VAL A 63 5.07 -7.10 -0.87
N ASP A 64 4.80 -5.80 -0.90
CA ASP A 64 3.44 -5.25 -1.04
C ASP A 64 3.29 -4.32 -2.25
N VAL A 65 2.05 -3.93 -2.52
CA VAL A 65 1.69 -3.00 -3.60
C VAL A 65 2.39 -1.65 -3.43
N LEU A 66 2.61 -1.18 -2.19
CA LEU A 66 3.29 0.10 -1.95
C LEU A 66 4.77 0.01 -2.29
N ASP A 67 5.44 -1.08 -1.96
CA ASP A 67 6.82 -1.36 -2.35
C ASP A 67 6.94 -1.41 -3.88
N VAL A 68 5.99 -2.05 -4.58
CA VAL A 68 5.99 -2.07 -6.06
C VAL A 68 5.88 -0.65 -6.62
N LEU A 69 4.97 0.18 -6.08
CA LEU A 69 4.81 1.58 -6.51
C LEU A 69 6.06 2.42 -6.19
N ALA A 70 6.68 2.21 -5.03
CA ALA A 70 7.90 2.89 -4.64
C ALA A 70 9.08 2.52 -5.54
N GLN A 71 9.22 1.23 -5.90
CA GLN A 71 10.23 0.79 -6.87
C GLN A 71 9.95 1.31 -8.29
N LEU A 72 8.68 1.46 -8.68
CA LEU A 72 8.31 2.09 -9.94
C LEU A 72 8.76 3.55 -9.98
N VAL A 73 8.51 4.33 -8.93
CA VAL A 73 9.00 5.72 -8.82
C VAL A 73 10.52 5.75 -8.94
N ARG A 74 11.23 4.92 -8.17
CA ARG A 74 12.70 4.80 -8.25
C ARG A 74 13.18 4.52 -9.68
N ARG A 75 12.52 3.60 -10.39
CA ARG A 75 12.82 3.28 -11.80
C ARG A 75 12.56 4.45 -12.72
N LEU A 76 11.44 5.15 -12.57
CA LEU A 76 11.08 6.29 -13.42
C LEU A 76 12.00 7.50 -13.22
N THR A 77 12.60 7.63 -12.05
CA THR A 77 13.57 8.68 -11.72
C THR A 77 15.02 8.35 -12.07
N ASP A 78 15.31 7.12 -12.53
CA ASP A 78 16.67 6.70 -12.90
C ASP A 78 16.94 7.01 -14.39
N PRO A 79 17.88 7.91 -14.73
CA PRO A 79 18.23 8.23 -16.12
C PRO A 79 18.77 7.04 -16.94
N ALA A 80 19.29 6.01 -16.27
CA ALA A 80 19.71 4.79 -16.94
C ALA A 80 18.50 3.98 -17.45
N GLN A 81 17.39 3.99 -16.69
CA GLN A 81 16.17 3.22 -16.98
C GLN A 81 15.06 4.05 -17.64
N ASN A 82 15.09 5.37 -17.50
CA ASN A 82 14.20 6.33 -18.12
C ASN A 82 14.99 7.29 -19.05
N PRO A 83 15.08 6.97 -20.35
CA PRO A 83 15.86 7.77 -21.30
C PRO A 83 15.41 9.22 -21.43
N SER A 84 14.15 9.56 -21.10
CA SER A 84 13.67 10.94 -21.19
C SER A 84 14.40 11.89 -20.23
N LEU A 85 14.97 11.36 -19.14
CA LEU A 85 15.74 12.14 -18.17
C LEU A 85 17.16 12.45 -18.66
N ARG A 86 17.69 11.74 -19.66
CA ARG A 86 19.05 11.96 -20.17
C ARG A 86 19.23 13.31 -20.86
N ALA A 87 18.12 13.97 -21.22
CA ALA A 87 18.10 15.31 -21.79
C ALA A 87 18.27 16.42 -20.73
N LEU A 88 18.18 16.10 -19.43
CA LEU A 88 18.37 17.06 -18.34
C LEU A 88 19.86 17.31 -18.09
N ASP A 89 20.19 18.40 -17.41
CA ASP A 89 21.56 18.65 -16.94
C ASP A 89 22.03 17.52 -15.98
N PRO A 90 23.31 17.11 -16.01
CA PRO A 90 23.81 15.98 -15.21
C PRO A 90 23.55 16.09 -13.69
N ASP A 91 23.64 17.30 -13.14
CA ASP A 91 23.36 17.52 -11.73
C ASP A 91 21.87 17.35 -11.39
N VAL A 92 20.98 17.75 -12.30
CA VAL A 92 19.53 17.56 -12.19
C VAL A 92 19.19 16.09 -12.33
N GLN A 93 19.80 15.37 -13.28
CA GLN A 93 19.66 13.91 -13.42
C GLN A 93 19.97 13.20 -12.09
N LYS A 94 21.11 13.52 -11.47
CA LYS A 94 21.52 12.94 -10.19
C LYS A 94 20.60 13.35 -9.03
N ALA A 95 20.08 14.58 -9.03
CA ALA A 95 19.13 15.01 -8.02
C ALA A 95 17.80 14.23 -8.12
N VAL A 96 17.24 14.10 -9.32
CA VAL A 96 16.01 13.33 -9.58
C VAL A 96 16.19 11.87 -9.19
N GLN A 97 17.29 11.24 -9.57
CA GLN A 97 17.59 9.87 -9.18
C GLN A 97 17.63 9.70 -7.65
N ARG A 98 18.34 10.59 -6.94
CA ARG A 98 18.41 10.55 -5.47
C ARG A 98 17.05 10.72 -4.81
N LEU A 99 16.17 11.54 -5.38
CA LEU A 99 14.80 11.71 -4.85
C LEU A 99 13.99 10.42 -4.95
N GLY A 100 14.07 9.69 -6.06
CA GLY A 100 13.38 8.41 -6.18
C GLY A 100 13.97 7.30 -5.31
N GLU A 101 15.30 7.25 -5.17
CA GLU A 101 15.96 6.33 -4.23
C GLU A 101 15.54 6.62 -2.78
N ARG A 102 15.51 7.89 -2.40
CA ARG A 102 15.05 8.33 -1.09
C ARG A 102 13.58 8.01 -0.86
N HIS A 103 12.71 8.26 -1.83
CA HIS A 103 11.29 7.92 -1.75
C HIS A 103 11.07 6.43 -1.53
N ALA A 104 11.81 5.57 -2.24
CA ALA A 104 11.72 4.12 -2.05
C ALA A 104 12.15 3.69 -0.65
N TYR A 105 13.23 4.27 -0.13
CA TYR A 105 13.70 4.02 1.23
C TYR A 105 12.70 4.49 2.30
N GLU A 106 12.20 5.72 2.17
CA GLU A 106 11.25 6.31 3.13
C GLU A 106 9.91 5.58 3.11
N THR A 107 9.40 5.17 1.94
CA THR A 107 8.13 4.41 1.83
C THR A 107 8.22 3.07 2.55
N ALA A 108 9.36 2.37 2.43
CA ALA A 108 9.61 1.12 3.14
C ALA A 108 9.61 1.30 4.67
N ALA A 109 9.96 2.50 5.16
CA ALA A 109 10.07 2.82 6.58
C ALA A 109 8.83 3.50 7.19
N TYR A 110 8.02 4.20 6.39
CA TYR A 110 6.98 5.12 6.89
C TYR A 110 5.60 4.49 7.06
N THR A 111 5.30 3.37 6.41
CA THR A 111 3.93 2.83 6.44
C THR A 111 3.74 2.00 7.72
N PRO A 112 2.89 2.39 8.69
CA PRO A 112 2.42 1.45 9.70
C PRO A 112 1.65 0.35 8.98
N ARG A 113 2.35 -0.74 8.71
CA ARG A 113 1.82 -1.95 8.06
C ARG A 113 1.03 -2.80 9.04
N ASP A 114 0.85 -2.35 10.28
CA ASP A 114 0.32 -3.15 11.37
C ASP A 114 -1.23 -3.23 11.34
N CYS A 115 -1.91 -2.16 10.92
CA CYS A 115 -3.37 -2.11 10.95
C CYS A 115 -4.06 -3.14 10.03
N PRO A 116 -3.65 -3.34 8.76
CA PRO A 116 -4.34 -4.34 7.93
C PRO A 116 -4.08 -5.81 8.35
N PRO A 117 -2.87 -6.23 8.77
CA PRO A 117 -2.64 -7.52 9.41
C PRO A 117 -3.37 -7.68 10.75
N GLU A 118 -3.49 -6.62 11.55
CA GLU A 118 -4.35 -6.65 12.76
C GLU A 118 -5.81 -6.87 12.38
N ALA A 119 -6.33 -6.17 11.37
CA ALA A 119 -7.67 -6.40 10.87
C ALA A 119 -7.86 -7.83 10.33
N ALA A 120 -6.87 -8.36 9.61
CA ALA A 120 -6.85 -9.74 9.14
C ALA A 120 -6.85 -10.75 10.31
N ALA A 121 -6.07 -10.51 11.35
CA ALA A 121 -6.03 -11.34 12.56
C ALA A 121 -7.37 -11.32 13.32
N LEU A 122 -8.03 -10.17 13.40
CA LEU A 122 -9.36 -10.04 14.00
C LEU A 122 -10.42 -10.81 13.20
N ILE A 123 -10.33 -10.84 11.87
CA ILE A 123 -11.22 -11.65 11.00
C ILE A 123 -11.05 -13.15 11.30
N ASP A 124 -9.82 -13.59 11.58
CA ASP A 124 -9.49 -14.97 11.99
C ASP A 124 -9.90 -15.31 13.44
N GLY A 125 -10.43 -14.34 14.20
CA GLY A 125 -10.77 -14.51 15.60
C GLY A 125 -9.55 -14.53 16.54
N LEU A 126 -8.38 -14.07 16.08
CA LEU A 126 -7.20 -13.90 16.91
C LEU A 126 -7.29 -12.57 17.70
N PRO A 127 -6.83 -12.54 18.97
CA PRO A 127 -6.77 -11.30 19.73
C PRO A 127 -5.81 -10.31 19.04
N PRO A 128 -6.06 -8.99 19.13
CA PRO A 128 -5.13 -8.00 18.60
C PRO A 128 -3.76 -8.23 19.24
N ALA A 129 -2.69 -8.12 18.42
CA ALA A 129 -1.34 -8.23 18.94
C ALA A 129 -1.15 -7.12 19.98
N THR A 130 -1.14 -7.48 21.26
CA THR A 130 -0.85 -6.54 22.33
C THR A 130 0.54 -5.98 22.03
N HIS A 131 0.64 -4.70 21.65
CA HIS A 131 1.90 -3.98 21.69
C HIS A 131 2.42 -4.15 23.12
N ALA A 132 3.38 -5.06 23.32
CA ALA A 132 3.97 -5.30 24.61
C ALA A 132 4.56 -3.96 25.05
N ALA A 133 3.95 -3.38 26.08
CA ALA A 133 4.48 -2.22 26.76
C ALA A 133 5.96 -2.49 27.01
N ILE A 134 6.82 -1.62 26.50
CA ILE A 134 8.24 -1.61 26.82
C ILE A 134 8.30 -1.32 28.32
N THR A 135 8.38 -2.37 29.14
CA THR A 135 8.64 -2.23 30.57
C THR A 135 10.03 -1.62 30.70
N PRO A 136 10.21 -0.45 31.32
CA PRO A 136 11.53 0.12 31.51
C PRO A 136 12.32 -0.82 32.42
N THR A 137 13.44 -1.32 31.90
CA THR A 137 14.47 -2.04 32.65
C THR A 137 14.79 -1.25 33.90
N GLN A 138 14.45 -1.80 35.08
CA GLN A 138 14.91 -1.26 36.35
C GLN A 138 16.44 -1.34 36.37
N GLU A 139 17.09 -0.18 36.38
CA GLU A 139 18.51 -0.07 36.69
C GLU A 139 18.74 -0.58 38.10
N HIS A 140 19.38 -1.75 38.22
CA HIS A 140 19.91 -2.21 39.49
C HIS A 140 21.15 -1.40 39.82
N THR A 141 21.00 -0.40 40.69
CA THR A 141 22.12 0.18 41.42
C THR A 141 22.55 -0.78 42.51
N SER A 142 23.78 -1.28 42.44
CA SER A 142 24.58 -1.75 43.59
C SER A 142 26.05 -1.71 43.20
#